data_AF-C0QPZ7-F1
#
_entry.id   AF-C0QPZ7-F1
#
_cell.length_a   1.000
_cell.length_b   1.000
_cell.length_c   1.000
_cell.angle_alpha   90.00
_cell.angle_beta   90.00
_cell.angle_gamma   90.00
#
_symmetry.space_group_name_H-M   'P 1'
#
loop_
_entity.id
_entity.type
_entity.pdbx_description
1 polymer ?
#
loop_
_entity_poly.entity_id
_entity_poly.type
_entity_poly.pdbx_seq_one_letter_code
_entity_poly.pdbx_strand_id
1 'polypeptide(L)'
;MEQHIYHPFDVRMTEDEEIIAIVEPDSYIQEMIENDKTCWEVDVDVDYDEEEHEPYLMVTLLKDNGQIFMAFPYGEAWDALSEKGVITVALLTQFDLDHGNVHDAITISIELDPFLKGYIAGAERMWEAVSEEVEGEHEE
;
A
#
# COMPACT_ATOMS: atom_id res chain seq x y z
N MET A 1 10.11 -1.51 23.83
CA MET A 1 9.44 -2.55 23.03
C MET A 1 10.01 -2.40 21.63
N GLU A 2 10.44 -3.51 21.03
CA GLU A 2 11.01 -3.52 19.68
C GLU A 2 9.86 -3.34 18.69
N GLN A 3 10.02 -2.43 17.72
CA GLN A 3 9.03 -2.24 16.65
C GLN A 3 9.35 -3.22 15.52
N HIS A 4 8.33 -3.94 15.05
CA HIS A 4 8.46 -4.87 13.94
C HIS A 4 8.01 -4.17 12.66
N ILE A 5 8.95 -3.89 11.75
CA ILE A 5 8.70 -3.17 10.50
C ILE A 5 8.85 -4.13 9.34
N TYR A 6 7.81 -4.22 8.52
CA TYR A 6 7.74 -5.09 7.36
C TYR A 6 7.64 -4.27 6.09
N HIS A 7 8.48 -4.62 5.13
CA HIS A 7 8.41 -4.12 3.77
C HIS A 7 8.04 -5.28 2.86
N PRO A 8 6.95 -5.15 2.08
CA PRO A 8 6.67 -6.13 1.04
C PRO A 8 7.85 -6.21 0.08
N PHE A 9 8.24 -7.42 -0.29
CA PHE A 9 9.28 -7.61 -1.31
C PHE A 9 8.70 -7.59 -2.73
N ASP A 10 7.39 -7.76 -2.85
CA ASP A 10 6.64 -7.66 -4.10
C ASP A 10 5.26 -7.06 -3.79
N VAL A 11 4.78 -6.19 -4.68
CA VAL A 11 3.46 -5.58 -4.59
C VAL A 11 2.81 -5.68 -5.96
N ARG A 12 1.62 -6.27 -6.00
CA ARG A 12 0.89 -6.55 -7.25
C ARG A 12 -0.47 -5.90 -7.22
N MET A 13 -0.97 -5.56 -8.39
CA MET A 13 -2.35 -5.13 -8.58
C MET A 13 -3.10 -6.19 -9.37
N THR A 14 -4.30 -6.54 -8.92
CA THR A 14 -5.19 -7.46 -9.66
C THR A 14 -5.99 -6.72 -10.74
N GLU A 15 -6.61 -7.47 -11.64
CA GLU A 15 -7.54 -6.90 -12.64
C GLU A 15 -8.76 -6.21 -11.99
N ASP A 16 -9.10 -6.60 -10.77
CA ASP A 16 -10.18 -5.96 -9.99
C ASP A 16 -9.66 -4.77 -9.17
N GLU A 17 -8.46 -4.24 -9.42
CA GLU A 17 -7.88 -3.08 -8.71
C GLU A 17 -7.64 -3.33 -7.21
N GLU A 18 -7.40 -4.57 -6.82
CA GLU A 18 -6.94 -4.90 -5.46
C GLU A 18 -5.42 -4.88 -5.41
N ILE A 19 -4.87 -4.21 -4.39
CA ILE A 19 -3.43 -4.24 -4.13
C ILE A 19 -3.11 -5.45 -3.25
N ILE A 20 -2.18 -6.28 -3.69
CA ILE A 20 -1.64 -7.42 -2.96
C ILE A 20 -0.20 -7.12 -2.56
N ALA A 21 0.03 -6.92 -1.26
CA ALA A 21 1.34 -6.76 -0.67
C ALA A 21 1.88 -8.11 -0.19
N ILE A 22 2.99 -8.57 -0.78
CA ILE A 22 3.59 -9.86 -0.47
C ILE A 22 4.74 -9.66 0.51
N VAL A 23 4.61 -10.26 1.70
CA VAL A 23 5.56 -10.12 2.80
C VAL A 23 6.12 -11.47 3.17
N GLU A 24 7.42 -11.53 3.46
CA GLU A 24 8.07 -12.77 3.89
C GLU A 24 7.49 -13.21 5.25
N PRO A 25 7.09 -14.48 5.41
CA PRO A 25 6.51 -14.97 6.64
C PRO A 25 7.54 -15.04 7.77
N ASP A 26 7.16 -14.53 8.93
CA ASP A 26 7.81 -14.82 10.21
C ASP A 26 6.78 -15.04 11.32
N SER A 27 7.21 -15.55 12.47
CA SER A 27 6.31 -15.86 13.60
C SER A 27 5.48 -14.67 14.07
N TYR A 28 6.07 -13.47 14.13
CA TYR A 28 5.40 -12.29 14.65
C TYR A 28 4.34 -11.76 13.68
N ILE A 29 4.63 -11.63 12.39
CA ILE A 29 3.61 -11.17 11.41
C ILE A 29 2.47 -12.17 11.26
N GLN A 30 2.75 -13.47 11.37
CA GLN A 30 1.72 -14.51 11.39
C GLN A 30 0.80 -14.33 12.61
N GLU A 31 1.38 -14.24 13.82
CA GLU A 31 0.62 -13.97 15.04
C GLU A 31 -0.16 -12.64 14.97
N MET A 32 0.43 -11.61 14.36
CA MET A 32 -0.20 -10.32 14.16
C MET A 32 -1.43 -10.42 13.24
N ILE A 33 -1.35 -11.17 12.14
CA ILE A 33 -2.50 -11.36 11.23
C ILE A 33 -3.60 -12.21 11.88
N GLU A 34 -3.23 -13.28 12.58
CA GLU A 34 -4.19 -14.22 13.19
C GLU A 34 -4.85 -13.70 14.47
N ASN A 35 -4.25 -12.70 15.13
CA ASN A 35 -4.77 -12.12 16.37
C ASN A 35 -6.03 -11.27 16.11
N ASP A 36 -7.19 -11.81 16.49
CA ASP A 36 -8.51 -11.18 16.34
C ASP A 36 -8.88 -10.18 17.46
N LYS A 37 -8.01 -9.99 18.46
CA LYS A 37 -8.32 -9.16 19.65
C LYS A 37 -8.08 -7.67 19.46
N THR A 38 -7.28 -7.31 18.45
CA THR A 38 -6.91 -5.93 18.14
C THR A 38 -7.27 -5.63 16.69
N CYS A 39 -7.53 -4.36 16.41
CA CYS A 39 -7.89 -3.90 15.08
C CYS A 39 -6.64 -3.45 14.31
N TRP A 40 -6.75 -3.48 12.99
CA TRP A 40 -5.81 -2.81 12.11
C TRP A 40 -6.11 -1.32 12.08
N GLU A 41 -5.07 -0.51 12.16
CA GLU A 41 -5.10 0.92 11.87
C GLU A 41 -4.42 1.14 10.51
N VAL A 42 -4.97 2.05 9.72
CA VAL A 42 -4.40 2.40 8.42
C VAL A 42 -4.07 3.88 8.43
N ASP A 43 -2.83 4.19 8.09
CA ASP A 43 -2.33 5.53 7.93
C ASP A 43 -1.92 5.73 6.47
N VAL A 44 -2.31 6.86 5.91
CA VAL A 44 -2.07 7.21 4.51
C VAL A 44 -1.50 8.62 4.47
N ASP A 45 -0.35 8.77 3.83
CA ASP A 45 0.34 10.05 3.70
C ASP A 45 0.89 10.21 2.28
N VAL A 46 1.14 11.44 1.87
CA VAL A 46 1.72 11.77 0.55
C VAL A 46 2.97 12.59 0.77
N ASP A 47 4.06 12.14 0.18
CA ASP A 47 5.35 12.83 0.22
C ASP A 47 5.88 13.01 -1.21
N TYR A 48 6.96 13.77 -1.37
CA TYR A 48 7.50 14.14 -2.68
C TYR A 48 8.91 13.59 -2.84
N ASP A 49 9.13 12.81 -3.90
CA ASP A 49 10.44 12.32 -4.27
C ASP A 49 11.19 13.41 -5.05
N GLU A 50 12.23 13.98 -4.44
CA GLU A 50 13.07 15.00 -5.09
C GLU A 50 13.93 14.45 -6.23
N GLU A 51 14.23 13.15 -6.25
CA GLU A 51 15.07 12.51 -7.28
C GLU A 51 14.25 12.22 -8.54
N GLU A 52 13.06 11.66 -8.38
CA GLU A 52 12.15 11.33 -9.48
C GLU A 52 11.22 12.50 -9.86
N HIS A 53 11.20 13.57 -9.05
CA HIS A 53 10.35 14.75 -9.23
C HIS A 53 8.84 14.45 -9.27
N GLU A 54 8.41 13.45 -8.53
CA GLU A 54 7.00 13.01 -8.46
C GLU A 54 6.56 12.73 -7.02
N PRO A 55 5.26 12.86 -6.70
CA PRO A 55 4.76 12.47 -5.41
C PRO A 55 4.62 10.95 -5.32
N TYR A 56 4.71 10.45 -4.09
CA TYR A 56 4.42 9.06 -3.78
C TYR A 56 3.48 8.96 -2.58
N LEU A 57 2.60 7.96 -2.64
CA LEU A 57 1.65 7.63 -1.59
C LEU A 57 2.28 6.63 -0.65
N MET A 58 2.39 6.98 0.63
CA MET A 58 2.76 6.07 1.69
C MET A 58 1.51 5.48 2.33
N VAL A 59 1.45 4.16 2.42
CA VAL A 59 0.40 3.45 3.16
C VAL A 59 1.05 2.60 4.23
N THR A 60 0.66 2.85 5.48
CA THR A 60 1.12 2.10 6.64
C THR A 60 -0.04 1.35 7.27
N LEU A 61 0.09 0.03 7.37
CA LEU A 61 -0.85 -0.82 8.09
C LEU A 61 -0.25 -1.13 9.46
N LEU A 62 -0.91 -0.69 10.54
CA LEU A 62 -0.43 -0.84 11.91
C LEU A 62 -1.31 -1.80 12.69
N LYS A 63 -0.67 -2.69 13.47
CA LYS A 63 -1.36 -3.54 14.43
C LYS A 63 -0.41 -4.01 15.52
N ASP A 64 -0.86 -3.99 16.77
CA ASP A 64 -0.04 -4.35 17.93
C ASP A 64 1.28 -3.53 17.97
N ASN A 65 2.46 -4.16 17.93
CA ASN A 65 3.76 -3.47 17.75
C ASN A 65 4.37 -3.65 16.34
N GLY A 66 3.55 -4.08 15.38
CA GLY A 66 3.96 -4.32 14.00
C GLY A 66 3.42 -3.25 13.05
N GLN A 67 4.16 -3.03 11.96
CA GLN A 67 3.73 -2.18 10.86
C GLN A 67 4.16 -2.77 9.52
N ILE A 68 3.29 -2.67 8.52
CA ILE A 68 3.60 -3.01 7.13
C ILE A 68 3.57 -1.70 6.35
N PHE A 69 4.70 -1.38 5.72
CA PHE A 69 4.90 -0.12 5.02
C PHE A 69 4.97 -0.35 3.50
N MET A 70 4.15 0.39 2.76
CA MET A 70 4.11 0.41 1.30
C MET A 70 4.27 1.85 0.80
N ALA A 71 4.98 2.01 -0.31
CA ALA A 71 5.09 3.28 -1.02
C ALA A 71 4.74 3.07 -2.49
N PHE A 72 3.89 3.94 -3.03
CA PHE A 72 3.40 3.87 -4.40
C PHE A 72 3.72 5.17 -5.12
N PRO A 73 4.53 5.16 -6.20
CA PRO A 73 4.65 6.34 -7.05
C PRO A 73 3.28 6.72 -7.62
N TYR A 74 3.13 7.98 -8.01
CA TYR A 74 1.90 8.45 -8.66
C TYR A 74 1.52 7.58 -9.86
N GLY A 75 0.25 7.17 -9.94
CA GLY A 75 -0.28 6.36 -11.03
C GLY A 75 -1.37 5.38 -10.60
N GLU A 76 -1.48 4.25 -11.32
CA GLU A 76 -2.62 3.32 -11.21
C GLU A 76 -2.92 2.80 -9.80
N ALA A 77 -1.89 2.68 -8.95
CA ALA A 77 -2.08 2.25 -7.57
C ALA A 77 -2.86 3.27 -6.74
N TRP A 78 -2.74 4.56 -7.05
CA TRP A 78 -3.52 5.60 -6.39
C TRP A 78 -4.99 5.47 -6.80
N ASP A 79 -5.26 5.32 -8.11
CA ASP A 79 -6.61 5.14 -8.66
C ASP A 79 -7.30 3.92 -8.01
N ALA A 80 -6.59 2.78 -7.97
CA ALA A 80 -7.09 1.55 -7.35
C ALA A 80 -7.42 1.74 -5.87
N LEU A 81 -6.61 2.50 -5.13
CA LEU A 81 -6.84 2.77 -3.71
C LEU A 81 -7.95 3.79 -3.47
N SER A 82 -8.10 4.78 -4.35
CA SER A 82 -9.12 5.83 -4.24
C SER A 82 -10.51 5.32 -4.63
N GLU A 83 -10.60 4.42 -5.62
CA GLU A 83 -11.84 3.80 -6.06
C GLU A 83 -12.23 2.57 -5.22
N LYS A 84 -11.39 1.53 -5.23
CA LYS A 84 -11.68 0.26 -4.52
C LYS A 84 -11.15 0.27 -3.10
N GLY A 85 -9.93 0.75 -2.88
CA GLY A 85 -9.28 0.85 -1.58
C GLY A 85 -9.24 -0.47 -0.81
N VAL A 86 -8.88 -1.56 -1.48
CA VAL A 86 -8.67 -2.86 -0.84
C VAL A 86 -7.21 -3.23 -0.95
N ILE A 87 -6.60 -3.50 0.19
CA ILE A 87 -5.22 -3.97 0.32
C ILE A 87 -5.25 -5.34 0.96
N THR A 88 -4.71 -6.34 0.29
CA THR A 88 -4.49 -7.68 0.83
C THR A 88 -3.02 -7.88 1.13
N VAL A 89 -2.71 -8.21 2.38
CA VAL A 89 -1.38 -8.69 2.77
C VAL A 89 -1.36 -10.20 2.63
N ALA A 90 -0.39 -10.72 1.89
CA ALA A 90 -0.17 -12.16 1.74
C ALA A 90 1.20 -12.55 2.28
N LEU A 91 1.24 -13.54 3.17
CA LEU A 91 2.48 -14.10 3.69
C LEU A 91 2.94 -15.25 2.81
N LEU A 92 3.98 -15.00 2.03
CA LEU A 92 4.55 -15.95 1.10
C LEU A 92 6.06 -15.81 1.09
N THR A 93 6.77 -16.94 1.04
CA THR A 93 8.20 -16.90 0.74
C THR A 93 8.39 -16.59 -0.74
N GLN A 94 9.51 -15.97 -1.10
CA GLN A 94 9.86 -15.79 -2.52
C GLN A 94 9.89 -17.14 -3.28
N PHE A 95 10.34 -18.21 -2.62
CA PHE A 95 10.34 -19.55 -3.21
C PHE A 95 8.92 -20.03 -3.55
N ASP A 96 7.96 -19.85 -2.65
CA ASP A 96 6.57 -20.29 -2.89
C ASP A 96 5.91 -19.48 -4.00
N LEU A 97 6.20 -18.18 -4.06
CA LEU A 97 5.73 -17.30 -5.12
C LEU A 97 6.25 -17.75 -6.50
N ASP A 98 7.55 -18.01 -6.60
CA ASP A 98 8.21 -18.42 -7.85
C ASP A 98 7.73 -19.78 -8.37
N HIS A 99 7.27 -20.66 -7.48
CA HIS A 99 6.79 -22.00 -7.81
C HIS A 99 5.25 -22.10 -7.86
N GLY A 100 4.53 -20.99 -7.64
CA GLY A 100 3.07 -20.95 -7.67
C GLY A 100 2.38 -21.66 -6.49
N ASN A 101 3.09 -21.84 -5.37
CA ASN A 101 2.58 -22.51 -4.17
C ASN A 101 1.81 -21.52 -3.27
N VAL A 102 0.72 -20.96 -3.77
CA VAL A 102 -0.02 -19.88 -3.07
C VAL A 102 -1.24 -20.34 -2.26
N HIS A 103 -1.55 -21.64 -2.28
CA HIS A 103 -2.79 -22.20 -1.72
C HIS A 103 -2.87 -22.12 -0.19
N ASP A 104 -1.73 -22.20 0.49
CA ASP A 104 -1.65 -22.16 1.96
C ASP A 104 -1.20 -20.76 2.47
N ALA A 105 -1.24 -19.74 1.61
CA ALA A 105 -0.87 -18.38 2.00
C ALA A 105 -1.79 -17.86 3.12
N ILE A 106 -1.19 -17.37 4.20
CA ILE A 106 -1.92 -16.62 5.21
C ILE A 106 -2.18 -15.23 4.63
N THR A 107 -3.44 -14.81 4.60
CA THR A 107 -3.83 -13.51 4.03
C THR A 107 -4.73 -12.73 4.97
N ILE A 108 -4.65 -11.41 4.87
CA ILE A 108 -5.63 -10.48 5.44
C ILE A 108 -5.95 -9.39 4.43
N SER A 109 -7.24 -9.10 4.26
CA SER A 109 -7.71 -7.99 3.43
C SER A 109 -8.18 -6.85 4.33
N ILE A 110 -7.72 -5.66 4.01
CA ILE A 110 -8.02 -4.41 4.72
C ILE A 110 -8.65 -3.47 3.71
N GLU A 111 -9.83 -2.94 4.07
CA GLU A 111 -10.54 -1.95 3.26
C GLU A 111 -10.29 -0.56 3.84
N LEU A 112 -9.86 0.36 2.98
CA LEU A 112 -9.74 1.77 3.30
C LEU A 112 -11.13 2.37 3.52
N ASP A 113 -11.25 3.16 4.58
CA ASP A 113 -12.48 3.89 4.82
C ASP A 113 -12.70 5.00 3.77
N PRO A 114 -13.95 5.52 3.65
CA PRO A 114 -14.24 6.56 2.67
C PRO A 114 -13.46 7.86 2.86
N PHE A 115 -12.97 8.14 4.08
CA PHE A 115 -12.18 9.34 4.33
C PHE A 115 -10.79 9.20 3.72
N LEU A 116 -10.11 8.07 3.92
CA LEU A 116 -8.79 7.79 3.33
C LEU A 116 -8.88 7.72 1.80
N LYS A 117 -9.90 7.07 1.24
CA LYS A 117 -10.17 7.07 -0.21
C LYS A 117 -10.30 8.49 -0.77
N GLY A 118 -11.07 9.33 -0.08
CA GLY A 118 -11.26 10.74 -0.46
C GLY A 118 -10.00 11.59 -0.32
N TYR A 119 -9.13 11.27 0.65
CA TYR A 119 -7.82 11.91 0.79
C TYR A 119 -6.92 11.60 -0.42
N ILE A 120 -6.81 10.32 -0.81
CA ILE A 120 -6.03 9.89 -1.98
C ILE A 120 -6.54 10.58 -3.25
N ALA A 121 -7.85 10.52 -3.52
CA ALA A 121 -8.46 11.21 -4.67
C ALA A 121 -8.24 12.73 -4.67
N GLY A 122 -8.15 13.33 -3.48
CA GLY A 122 -7.83 14.74 -3.33
C GLY A 122 -6.37 15.04 -3.69
N ALA A 123 -5.45 14.18 -3.25
CA ALA A 123 -4.03 14.31 -3.56
C ALA A 123 -3.76 14.13 -5.07
N GLU A 124 -4.39 13.14 -5.72
CA GLU A 124 -4.31 12.93 -7.18
C GLU A 124 -4.64 14.21 -7.94
N ARG A 125 -5.83 14.77 -7.69
CA ARG A 125 -6.31 15.98 -8.37
C ARG A 125 -5.43 17.20 -8.12
N MET A 126 -4.84 17.29 -6.93
CA MET A 126 -3.92 18.37 -6.61
C MET A 126 -2.62 18.24 -7.41
N TRP A 127 -2.09 17.02 -7.52
CA TRP A 127 -0.91 16.77 -8.33
C TRP A 127 -1.18 17.06 -9.81
N GLU A 128 -2.27 16.54 -10.38
CA GLU A 128 -2.65 16.79 -11.78
C GLU A 128 -2.75 18.29 -12.08
N ALA A 129 -3.39 19.06 -11.20
CA ALA A 129 -3.51 20.50 -11.37
C ALA A 129 -2.14 21.22 -11.34
N VAL A 130 -1.24 20.81 -10.44
CA VAL A 130 0.10 21.41 -10.35
C VAL A 130 0.97 21.00 -11.53
N SER A 131 0.90 19.74 -11.97
CA SER A 131 1.69 19.25 -13.11
C SER A 131 1.26 19.89 -14.42
N GLU A 132 -0.05 20.09 -14.65
CA GLU A 132 -0.58 20.78 -15.83
C GLU A 132 -0.16 22.25 -15.87
N GLU A 133 -0.15 22.94 -14.72
CA GLU A 133 0.34 24.33 -14.62
C GLU A 133 1.83 24.45 -14.99
N VAL A 134 2.66 23.50 -14.55
CA VAL A 134 4.10 23.49 -14.84
C VAL A 134 4.38 23.20 -16.32
N GLU A 135 3.64 22.30 -16.96
CA GLU A 135 3.78 22.04 -18.39
C GLU A 135 3.36 23.25 -19.25
N GLY A 136 2.30 23.96 -18.85
CA GLY A 136 1.81 25.16 -19.54
C GLY A 136 2.79 26.34 -19.53
N GLU A 137 3.60 26.50 -18.48
CA GLU A 137 4.61 27.57 -18.39
C GLU A 137 5.83 27.34 -19.29
N HIS A 138 6.06 26.11 -19.77
CA HIS A 138 7.17 25.78 -20.66
C HIS A 138 6.85 25.91 -22.16
N GLU A 139 5.60 26.19 -22.52
CA GLU A 139 5.14 26.36 -23.91
C GLU A 139 4.98 27.84 -24.36
N GLU A 140 5.30 28.84 -23.52
CA GLU A 140 5.25 30.28 -23.87
C GLU A 140 6.61 30.94 -24.20
#